data_AF-A0A965TFJ7-F1
#
_entry.id   AF-A0A965TFJ7-F1
#
_cell.length_a   1.000
_cell.length_b   1.000
_cell.length_c   1.000
_cell.angle_alpha   90.00
_cell.angle_beta   90.00
_cell.angle_gamma   90.00
#
_symmetry.space_group_name_H-M   'P 1'
#
loop_
_entity.id
_entity.type
_entity.pdbx_description
1 polymer ?
#
loop_
_entity_poly.entity_id
_entity_poly.type
_entity_poly.pdbx_seq_one_letter_code
_entity_poly.pdbx_strand_id
1 'polypeptide(L)'
;PSGIATYSIAGAQYGYKMNWMTIFLLPAMVVIQEMCGRLGKTSGRGLAGVIKKYHSKRLLFLAVSLLAIANTINIGADLGIIAASMQMIFGWKFYIWLIVAGIAIILTEIVVPYKKYANILKWLALSLLVYVITAFMVKQNWGQIALYTLIPHINFDLGYIITVQDYLGSNKRHTK
;
A
#
# COMPACT_ATOMS: atom_id res chain seq x y z
N PRO A 1 -2.89 2.87 2.79
CA PRO A 1 -2.30 4.13 3.32
C PRO A 1 -0.76 4.08 3.32
N SER A 2 -0.19 3.01 3.88
CA SER A 2 1.26 2.73 3.90
C SER A 2 1.97 2.89 2.56
N GLY A 3 1.45 2.28 1.47
CA GLY A 3 2.06 2.41 0.13
C GLY A 3 2.06 3.85 -0.40
N ILE A 4 0.95 4.58 -0.23
CA ILE A 4 0.83 5.99 -0.64
C ILE A 4 1.81 6.87 0.14
N ALA A 5 1.98 6.60 1.45
CA ALA A 5 2.96 7.29 2.28
C ALA A 5 4.39 7.04 1.80
N THR A 6 4.77 5.79 1.50
CA THR A 6 6.10 5.47 0.94
C THR A 6 6.35 6.24 -0.36
N TYR A 7 5.37 6.28 -1.27
CA TYR A 7 5.50 7.03 -2.53
C TYR A 7 5.56 8.54 -2.32
N SER A 8 4.83 9.06 -1.33
CA SER A 8 4.83 10.48 -1.01
C SER A 8 6.15 10.92 -0.37
N ILE A 9 6.72 10.10 0.51
CA ILE A 9 8.04 10.33 1.13
C ILE A 9 9.14 10.27 0.05
N ALA A 10 9.10 9.25 -0.81
CA ALA A 10 10.04 9.11 -1.92
C ALA A 10 9.97 10.31 -2.88
N GLY A 11 8.77 10.77 -3.22
CA GLY A 11 8.56 11.96 -4.07
C GLY A 11 9.03 13.25 -3.39
N ALA A 12 8.84 13.39 -2.08
CA ALA A 12 9.32 14.55 -1.33
C ALA A 12 10.86 14.61 -1.24
N GLN A 13 11.52 13.46 -1.12
CA GLN A 13 12.98 13.38 -0.99
C GLN A 13 13.72 13.40 -2.34
N TYR A 14 13.21 12.70 -3.35
CA TYR A 14 13.89 12.47 -4.62
C TYR A 14 13.21 13.14 -5.82
N GLY A 15 12.10 13.86 -5.61
CA GLY A 15 11.32 14.47 -6.69
C GLY A 15 10.82 13.41 -7.67
N TYR A 16 10.95 13.69 -8.97
CA TYR A 16 10.52 12.76 -10.03
C TYR A 16 11.54 11.66 -10.35
N LYS A 17 12.74 11.67 -9.74
CA LYS A 17 13.86 10.78 -10.13
C LYS A 17 13.57 9.29 -9.98
N MET A 18 12.57 8.92 -9.18
CA MET A 18 12.14 7.53 -8.98
C MET A 18 10.91 7.13 -9.85
N ASN A 19 10.35 8.05 -10.62
CA ASN A 19 9.13 7.79 -11.40
C ASN A 19 9.30 6.66 -12.43
N TRP A 20 10.51 6.50 -12.96
CA TRP A 20 10.82 5.42 -13.92
C TRP A 20 10.55 4.02 -13.37
N MET A 21 10.66 3.81 -12.05
CA MET A 21 10.36 2.51 -11.44
C MET A 21 8.88 2.15 -11.59
N THR A 22 7.99 3.14 -11.64
CA THR A 22 6.55 2.96 -11.78
C THR A 22 6.18 2.27 -13.11
N ILE A 23 6.95 2.51 -14.18
CA ILE A 23 6.75 1.83 -15.48
C ILE A 23 6.88 0.32 -15.36
N PHE A 24 7.82 -0.16 -14.54
CA PHE A 24 8.06 -1.59 -14.36
C PHE A 24 7.17 -2.19 -13.29
N LEU A 25 6.88 -1.43 -12.23
CA LEU A 25 6.15 -1.93 -11.08
C LEU A 25 4.65 -2.02 -11.32
N LEU A 26 4.06 -1.08 -12.07
CA LEU A 26 2.64 -1.12 -12.39
C LEU A 26 2.25 -2.39 -13.18
N PRO A 27 2.90 -2.73 -14.31
CA PRO A 27 2.58 -3.95 -15.05
C PRO A 27 2.83 -5.21 -14.21
N ALA A 28 3.93 -5.26 -13.46
CA ALA A 28 4.24 -6.39 -12.59
C ALA A 28 3.13 -6.60 -11.54
N MET A 29 2.66 -5.52 -10.91
CA MET A 29 1.56 -5.58 -9.94
C MET A 29 0.25 -6.04 -10.59
N VAL A 30 -0.09 -5.51 -11.77
CA VAL A 30 -1.30 -5.91 -12.52
C VAL A 30 -1.26 -7.40 -12.86
N VAL A 31 -0.13 -7.91 -13.34
CA VAL A 31 0.04 -9.34 -13.65
C VAL A 31 -0.15 -10.19 -12.41
N ILE A 32 0.50 -9.84 -11.29
CA ILE A 32 0.34 -10.64 -10.06
C ILE A 32 -1.11 -10.60 -9.55
N GLN A 33 -1.77 -9.44 -9.59
CA GLN A 33 -3.18 -9.33 -9.18
C GLN A 33 -4.12 -10.13 -10.11
N GLU A 34 -3.89 -10.11 -11.42
CA GLU A 34 -4.64 -10.91 -12.39
C GLU A 34 -4.45 -12.41 -12.13
N MET A 35 -3.22 -12.85 -11.86
CA MET A 35 -2.92 -14.24 -11.48
C MET A 35 -3.62 -14.64 -10.19
N CYS A 36 -3.59 -13.81 -9.15
CA CYS A 36 -4.30 -14.05 -7.89
C CYS A 36 -5.82 -14.14 -8.10
N GLY A 37 -6.39 -13.23 -8.91
CA GLY A 37 -7.81 -13.23 -9.24
C GLY A 37 -8.24 -14.47 -10.02
N ARG A 38 -7.43 -14.89 -11.02
CA ARG A 38 -7.68 -16.12 -11.79
C ARG A 38 -7.54 -17.37 -10.93
N LEU A 39 -6.54 -17.42 -10.06
CA LEU A 39 -6.38 -18.52 -9.10
C LEU A 39 -7.60 -18.63 -8.19
N GLY A 40 -8.08 -17.52 -7.62
CA GLY A 40 -9.28 -17.50 -6.78
C GLY A 40 -10.54 -17.97 -7.53
N LYS A 41 -10.73 -17.48 -8.76
CA LYS A 41 -11.87 -17.84 -9.62
C LYS A 41 -11.86 -19.31 -10.05
N THR A 42 -10.70 -19.84 -10.43
CA THR A 42 -10.57 -21.21 -10.98
C THR A 42 -10.49 -22.29 -9.91
N SER A 43 -9.77 -22.04 -8.82
CA SER A 43 -9.59 -23.03 -7.76
C SER A 43 -10.73 -23.03 -6.72
N GLY A 44 -11.55 -21.97 -6.69
CA GLY A 44 -12.59 -21.77 -5.67
C GLY A 44 -12.01 -21.63 -4.25
N ARG A 45 -10.70 -21.44 -4.13
CA ARG A 45 -9.97 -21.41 -2.86
C ARG A 45 -9.01 -20.22 -2.86
N GLY A 46 -8.74 -19.67 -1.68
CA GLY A 46 -7.67 -18.69 -1.51
C GLY A 46 -6.28 -19.31 -1.67
N LEU A 47 -5.25 -18.46 -1.78
CA LEU A 47 -3.85 -18.86 -1.96
C LEU A 47 -3.40 -19.92 -0.93
N ALA A 48 -3.76 -19.72 0.34
CA ALA A 48 -3.47 -20.67 1.42
C ALA A 48 -4.13 -22.04 1.21
N GLY A 49 -5.35 -22.07 0.64
CA GLY A 49 -6.05 -23.31 0.31
C GLY A 49 -5.41 -24.08 -0.84
N VAL A 50 -4.79 -23.37 -1.79
CA VAL A 50 -4.02 -23.96 -2.89
C VAL A 50 -2.68 -24.51 -2.38
N ILE A 51 -1.95 -23.74 -1.57
CA ILE A 51 -0.69 -24.19 -0.95
C ILE A 51 -0.93 -25.44 -0.10
N LYS A 52 -1.98 -25.47 0.72
CA LYS A 52 -2.36 -26.64 1.52
C LYS A 52 -2.60 -27.89 0.66
N LYS A 53 -3.08 -27.74 -0.57
CA LYS A 53 -3.40 -28.86 -1.47
C LYS A 53 -2.15 -29.44 -2.16
N TYR A 54 -1.21 -28.59 -2.56
CA TYR A 54 -0.07 -29.00 -3.39
C TYR A 54 1.29 -29.01 -2.65
N HIS A 55 1.37 -28.46 -1.43
CA HIS A 55 2.63 -28.33 -0.68
C HIS A 55 2.50 -28.87 0.74
N SER A 56 3.65 -29.05 1.40
CA SER A 56 3.73 -29.56 2.78
C SER A 56 3.11 -28.60 3.80
N LYS A 57 2.58 -29.15 4.91
CA LYS A 57 1.99 -28.36 6.01
C LYS A 57 2.99 -27.35 6.62
N ARG A 58 4.29 -27.66 6.60
CA ARG A 58 5.36 -26.76 7.09
C ARG A 58 5.46 -25.51 6.24
N LEU A 59 5.44 -25.66 4.90
CA LEU A 59 5.50 -24.51 4.00
C LEU A 59 4.24 -23.65 4.12
N LEU A 60 3.07 -24.27 4.27
CA LEU A 60 1.83 -23.54 4.53
C LEU A 60 1.94 -22.69 5.80
N PHE A 61 2.40 -23.28 6.92
CA PHE A 61 2.51 -22.57 8.18
C PHE A 61 3.52 -21.41 8.10
N LEU A 62 4.66 -21.63 7.44
CA LEU A 62 5.66 -20.58 7.20
C LEU A 62 5.07 -19.45 6.36
N ALA A 63 4.42 -19.77 5.24
CA ALA A 63 3.83 -18.77 4.35
C ALA A 63 2.73 -17.96 5.06
N VAL A 64 1.82 -18.62 5.78
CA VAL A 64 0.73 -17.95 6.51
C VAL A 64 1.28 -17.12 7.67
N SER A 65 2.28 -17.60 8.40
CA SER A 65 2.91 -16.85 9.48
C SER A 65 3.61 -15.59 8.97
N LEU A 66 4.38 -15.71 7.88
CA LEU A 66 5.03 -14.57 7.24
C LEU A 66 3.99 -13.56 6.73
N LEU A 67 2.90 -14.06 6.14
CA LEU A 67 1.78 -13.25 5.68
C LEU A 67 1.12 -12.47 6.81
N ALA A 68 0.91 -13.12 7.96
CA ALA A 68 0.31 -12.54 9.14
C ALA A 68 1.20 -11.45 9.73
N ILE A 69 2.49 -11.73 9.95
CA ILE A 69 3.46 -10.75 10.46
C ILE A 69 3.51 -9.52 9.54
N ALA A 70 3.61 -9.71 8.22
CA ALA A 70 3.63 -8.62 7.27
C ALA A 70 2.35 -7.76 7.30
N ASN A 71 1.18 -8.39 7.46
CA ASN A 71 -0.08 -7.66 7.60
C ASN A 71 -0.17 -6.90 8.93
N THR A 72 0.27 -7.49 10.03
CA THR A 72 0.30 -6.83 11.34
C THR A 72 1.16 -5.57 11.31
N ILE A 73 2.34 -5.64 10.68
CA ILE A 73 3.20 -4.47 10.50
C ILE A 73 2.51 -3.39 9.65
N ASN A 74 1.83 -3.77 8.57
CA ASN A 74 1.09 -2.82 7.73
C ASN A 74 -0.04 -2.13 8.49
N ILE A 75 -0.82 -2.88 9.28
CA ILE A 75 -1.89 -2.32 10.12
C ILE A 75 -1.29 -1.35 11.14
N GLY A 76 -0.18 -1.71 11.79
CA GLY A 76 0.53 -0.83 12.71
C GLY A 76 1.01 0.47 12.05
N ALA A 77 1.56 0.39 10.83
CA ALA A 77 1.97 1.57 10.08
C ALA A 77 0.78 2.46 9.71
N ASP A 78 -0.33 1.88 9.25
CA ASP A 78 -1.55 2.63 8.91
C ASP A 78 -2.15 3.32 10.16
N LEU A 79 -2.17 2.64 11.32
CA LEU A 79 -2.56 3.22 12.60
C LEU A 79 -1.65 4.38 13.01
N GLY A 80 -0.34 4.22 12.85
CA GLY A 80 0.64 5.28 13.12
C GLY A 80 0.43 6.51 12.25
N ILE A 81 0.12 6.32 10.96
CA ILE A 81 -0.20 7.42 10.04
C ILE A 81 -1.48 8.15 10.46
N ILE A 82 -2.54 7.42 10.83
CA ILE A 82 -3.79 8.03 11.33
C ILE A 82 -3.50 8.84 12.59
N ALA A 83 -2.75 8.27 13.55
CA ALA A 83 -2.42 8.94 14.79
C ALA A 83 -1.57 10.20 14.58
N ALA A 84 -0.56 10.15 13.70
CA ALA A 84 0.26 11.31 13.34
C ALA A 84 -0.56 12.40 12.64
N SER A 85 -1.46 12.00 11.73
CA SER A 85 -2.35 12.93 11.03
C SER A 85 -3.31 13.63 12.00
N MET A 86 -3.91 12.88 12.93
CA MET A 86 -4.80 13.44 13.95
C MET A 86 -4.06 14.33 14.95
N GLN A 87 -2.83 13.97 15.33
CA GLN A 87 -1.96 14.83 16.13
C GLN A 87 -1.68 16.16 15.41
N MET A 88 -1.44 16.13 14.11
CA MET A 88 -1.19 17.35 13.34
C MET A 88 -2.43 18.27 13.25
N ILE A 89 -3.64 17.69 13.18
CA ILE A 89 -4.89 18.45 13.08
C ILE A 89 -5.36 18.98 14.43
N PHE A 90 -5.31 18.16 15.48
CA PHE A 90 -5.90 18.46 16.80
C PHE A 90 -4.88 18.80 17.89
N GLY A 91 -3.58 18.65 17.62
CA GLY A 91 -2.49 19.07 18.52
C GLY A 91 -2.24 18.18 19.75
N TRP A 92 -3.01 17.11 19.95
CA TRP A 92 -2.84 16.21 21.11
C TRP A 92 -1.75 15.15 20.90
N LYS A 93 -1.29 14.54 22.00
CA LYS A 93 -0.19 13.55 21.99
C LYS A 93 -0.49 12.34 21.11
N PHE A 94 0.51 11.90 20.34
CA PHE A 94 0.45 10.74 19.43
C PHE A 94 -0.20 9.49 20.06
N TYR A 95 0.23 9.10 21.26
CA TYR A 95 -0.22 7.86 21.91
C TYR A 95 -1.73 7.84 22.18
N ILE A 96 -2.32 9.01 22.45
CA ILE A 96 -3.77 9.12 22.67
C ILE A 96 -4.50 8.81 21.36
N TRP A 97 -4.06 9.42 20.26
CA TRP A 97 -4.65 9.17 18.95
C TRP A 97 -4.43 7.74 18.45
N LEU A 98 -3.30 7.13 18.78
CA LEU A 98 -3.04 5.72 18.45
C LEU A 98 -4.04 4.78 19.13
N ILE A 99 -4.29 4.97 20.42
CA ILE A 99 -5.26 4.17 21.19
C ILE A 99 -6.68 4.41 20.66
N VAL A 100 -7.06 5.68 20.46
CA VAL A 100 -8.38 6.05 19.95
C VAL A 100 -8.61 5.45 18.56
N ALA A 101 -7.64 5.55 17.65
CA ALA A 101 -7.74 4.96 16.31
C ALA A 101 -7.87 3.44 16.36
N GLY A 102 -7.09 2.77 17.22
CA GLY A 102 -7.16 1.32 17.41
C GLY A 102 -8.53 0.86 17.90
N ILE A 103 -9.07 1.50 18.95
CA ILE A 103 -10.40 1.19 19.48
C ILE A 103 -11.48 1.45 18.43
N ALA A 104 -11.41 2.58 17.72
CA ALA A 104 -12.38 2.93 16.70
C ALA A 104 -12.42 1.91 15.56
N ILE A 105 -11.25 1.41 15.11
CA ILE A 105 -11.17 0.39 14.06
C ILE A 105 -11.78 -0.93 14.53
N ILE A 106 -11.44 -1.40 15.74
CA ILE A 106 -11.99 -2.65 16.30
C ILE A 106 -13.51 -2.56 16.43
N LEU A 107 -14.02 -1.45 16.97
CA LEU A 107 -15.47 -1.24 17.10
C LEU A 107 -16.15 -1.22 15.74
N THR A 108 -15.56 -0.55 14.75
CA THR A 108 -16.09 -0.49 13.39
C THR A 108 -16.16 -1.88 12.76
N GLU A 109 -15.16 -2.73 12.98
CA GLU A 109 -15.10 -4.09 12.43
C GLU A 109 -16.18 -5.01 13.03
N ILE A 110 -16.52 -4.82 14.31
CA ILE A 110 -17.56 -5.61 14.98
C ILE A 110 -18.97 -5.12 14.61
N VAL A 111 -19.17 -3.81 14.53
CA VAL A 111 -20.51 -3.20 14.42
C VAL A 111 -20.98 -3.07 12.97
N VAL A 112 -20.07 -2.88 12.00
CA VAL A 112 -20.46 -2.56 10.63
C VAL A 112 -20.65 -3.84 9.79
N PRO A 113 -21.86 -4.09 9.26
CA PRO A 113 -22.08 -5.25 8.40
C PRO A 113 -21.30 -5.12 7.09
N TYR A 114 -20.74 -6.23 6.61
CA TYR A 114 -19.85 -6.31 5.44
C TYR A 114 -20.39 -5.54 4.21
N LYS A 115 -21.69 -5.61 3.94
CA LYS A 115 -22.31 -4.92 2.79
C LYS A 115 -22.21 -3.40 2.89
N LYS A 116 -22.33 -2.83 4.09
CA LYS A 116 -22.13 -1.39 4.33
C LYS A 116 -20.66 -1.03 4.22
N TYR A 117 -19.78 -1.83 4.83
CA TYR A 117 -18.34 -1.65 4.78
C TYR A 117 -17.81 -1.59 3.33
N ALA A 118 -18.22 -2.55 2.49
CA ALA A 118 -17.85 -2.62 1.08
C ALA A 118 -18.34 -1.39 0.28
N ASN A 119 -19.52 -0.86 0.59
CA ASN A 119 -20.00 0.36 -0.08
C ASN A 119 -19.22 1.61 0.36
N ILE A 120 -18.89 1.74 1.65
CA ILE A 120 -18.06 2.85 2.14
C ILE A 120 -16.68 2.82 1.48
N LEU A 121 -16.06 1.64 1.39
CA LEU A 121 -14.77 1.46 0.70
C LEU A 121 -14.79 1.91 -0.76
N LYS A 122 -15.89 1.68 -1.50
CA LYS A 122 -16.02 2.16 -2.89
C LYS A 122 -15.97 3.69 -2.96
N TRP A 123 -16.68 4.37 -2.06
CA TRP A 123 -16.66 5.84 -2.00
C TRP A 123 -15.32 6.40 -1.54
N LEU A 124 -14.66 5.75 -0.56
CA LEU A 124 -13.30 6.10 -0.16
C LEU A 124 -12.29 5.85 -1.29
N ALA A 125 -12.47 4.81 -2.09
CA ALA A 125 -11.63 4.60 -3.27
C ALA A 125 -11.83 5.70 -4.31
N LEU A 126 -13.07 6.18 -4.50
CA LEU A 126 -13.35 7.31 -5.38
C LEU A 126 -12.70 8.61 -4.89
N SER A 127 -12.55 8.83 -3.58
CA SER A 127 -11.86 10.02 -3.08
C SER A 127 -10.37 10.06 -3.46
N LEU A 128 -9.75 8.92 -3.77
CA LEU A 128 -8.38 8.90 -4.30
C LEU A 128 -8.27 9.55 -5.68
N LEU A 129 -9.39 9.71 -6.43
CA LEU A 129 -9.39 10.47 -7.68
C LEU A 129 -9.06 11.96 -7.47
N VAL A 130 -9.16 12.48 -6.24
CA VAL A 130 -8.70 13.82 -5.90
C VAL A 130 -7.21 13.99 -6.21
N TYR A 131 -6.38 12.95 -6.08
CA TYR A 131 -4.96 13.02 -6.46
C TYR A 131 -4.75 13.29 -7.96
N VAL A 132 -5.66 12.82 -8.81
CA VAL A 132 -5.61 13.10 -10.25
C VAL A 132 -5.93 14.58 -10.48
N ILE A 133 -6.96 15.09 -9.81
CA ILE A 133 -7.36 16.50 -9.90
C ILE A 133 -6.23 17.43 -9.43
N THR A 134 -5.59 17.12 -8.29
CA THR A 134 -4.48 17.94 -7.76
C THR A 134 -3.27 17.92 -8.69
N ALA A 135 -3.00 16.82 -9.38
CA ALA A 135 -1.93 16.75 -10.38
C ALA A 135 -2.14 17.75 -11.54
N PHE A 136 -3.39 18.03 -11.93
CA PHE A 136 -3.71 19.01 -12.98
C PHE A 136 -3.84 20.46 -12.44
N MET A 137 -4.26 20.65 -11.19
CA MET A 137 -4.38 21.99 -10.58
C MET A 137 -3.02 22.63 -10.27
N VAL A 138 -2.03 21.83 -9.87
CA VAL A 138 -0.68 22.33 -9.59
C VAL A 138 0.07 22.50 -10.92
N LYS A 139 0.76 23.62 -11.12
CA LYS A 139 1.62 23.82 -12.30
C LYS A 139 2.77 22.82 -12.28
N GLN A 140 2.63 21.74 -13.04
CA GLN A 140 3.67 20.71 -13.21
C GLN A 140 4.45 20.92 -14.51
N ASN A 141 5.76 20.65 -14.47
CA ASN A 141 6.55 20.54 -15.68
C ASN A 141 6.39 19.13 -16.28
N TRP A 142 5.38 18.97 -17.14
CA TRP A 142 5.07 17.70 -17.79
C TRP A 142 6.23 17.12 -18.60
N GLY A 143 7.06 17.97 -19.21
CA GLY A 143 8.27 17.54 -19.92
C GLY A 143 9.28 16.90 -18.98
N GLN A 144 9.48 17.50 -17.81
CA GLN A 144 10.36 16.95 -16.77
C GLN A 144 9.81 15.62 -16.22
N ILE A 145 8.50 15.54 -15.95
CA ILE A 145 7.86 14.30 -15.48
C ILE A 145 8.04 13.17 -16.51
N ALA A 146 7.76 13.44 -17.78
CA ALA A 146 7.92 12.44 -18.85
C ALA A 146 9.39 11.98 -18.96
N LEU A 147 10.34 12.91 -18.90
CA LEU A 147 11.77 12.62 -19.00
C LEU A 147 12.26 11.76 -17.83
N TYR A 148 11.91 12.09 -16.58
CA TYR A 148 12.28 11.27 -15.41
C TYR A 148 11.49 9.97 -15.27
N THR A 149 10.38 9.83 -16.00
CA THR A 149 9.62 8.58 -16.09
C THR A 149 10.24 7.64 -17.11
N LEU A 150 10.76 8.15 -18.23
CA LEU A 150 11.34 7.33 -19.29
C LEU A 150 12.85 7.09 -19.12
N ILE A 151 13.59 8.04 -18.54
CA ILE A 151 15.04 7.96 -18.35
C ILE A 151 15.33 7.53 -16.91
N PRO A 152 15.89 6.33 -16.69
CA PRO A 152 16.22 5.87 -15.36
C PRO A 152 17.35 6.73 -14.77
N HIS A 153 17.11 7.28 -13.59
CA HIS A 153 18.12 7.97 -12.81
C HIS A 153 18.42 7.12 -11.59
N ILE A 154 19.65 6.62 -11.50
CA ILE A 154 20.09 5.76 -10.40
C ILE A 154 21.18 6.50 -9.64
N ASN A 155 20.95 6.75 -8.36
CA ASN A 155 21.95 7.28 -7.45
C ASN A 155 22.31 6.19 -6.44
N PHE A 156 23.58 5.87 -6.26
CA PHE A 156 24.01 4.83 -5.31
C PHE A 156 24.19 5.37 -3.88
N ASP A 157 23.28 6.24 -3.45
CA ASP A 157 23.24 6.71 -2.07
C ASP A 157 22.52 5.68 -1.18
N LEU A 158 22.94 5.58 0.08
CA LEU A 158 22.34 4.66 1.05
C LEU A 158 20.84 4.96 1.22
N GLY A 159 20.47 6.24 1.28
CA GLY A 159 19.07 6.67 1.34
C GLY A 159 18.28 6.26 0.10
N TYR A 160 18.91 6.36 -1.08
CA TYR A 160 18.27 5.96 -2.34
C TYR A 160 18.02 4.45 -2.38
N ILE A 161 18.99 3.64 -1.95
CA ILE A 161 18.85 2.17 -1.92
C ILE A 161 17.75 1.74 -0.94
N ILE A 162 17.69 2.34 0.25
CA ILE A 162 16.64 2.06 1.23
C ILE A 162 15.27 2.44 0.66
N THR A 163 15.16 3.61 0.04
CA THR A 163 13.90 4.08 -0.54
C THR A 163 13.47 3.19 -1.72
N VAL A 164 14.41 2.73 -2.55
CA VAL A 164 14.14 1.74 -3.62
C VAL A 164 13.61 0.43 -3.02
N GLN A 165 14.25 -0.07 -1.96
CA GLN A 165 13.81 -1.27 -1.27
C GLN A 165 12.38 -1.10 -0.73
N ASP A 166 12.07 0.04 -0.14
CA ASP A 166 10.73 0.35 0.37
C ASP A 166 9.70 0.45 -0.76
N TYR A 167 10.06 1.06 -1.89
CA TYR A 167 9.23 1.21 -3.08
C TYR A 167 8.90 -0.14 -3.74
N LEU A 168 9.86 -1.07 -3.75
CA LEU A 168 9.66 -2.44 -4.22
C LEU A 168 8.86 -3.27 -3.20
N GLY A 169 9.17 -3.10 -1.92
CA GLY A 169 8.53 -3.81 -0.82
C GLY A 169 7.07 -3.41 -0.63
N SER A 170 6.70 -2.16 -0.86
CA SER A 170 5.31 -1.69 -0.79
C SER A 170 4.47 -2.28 -1.93
N ASN A 171 4.98 -2.34 -3.15
CA ASN A 171 4.26 -2.92 -4.29
C ASN A 171 3.97 -4.41 -4.14
N LYS A 172 4.93 -5.19 -3.62
CA LYS A 172 4.72 -6.62 -3.35
C LYS A 172 3.67 -6.90 -2.26
N ARG A 173 3.32 -5.91 -1.44
CA ARG A 173 2.37 -6.09 -0.33
C ARG A 173 0.90 -5.98 -0.76
N HIS A 174 0.61 -5.45 -1.94
CA HIS A 174 -0.75 -5.26 -2.45
C HIS A 174 -1.30 -6.46 -3.27
N THR A 175 -0.68 -7.64 -3.17
CA THR A 175 -1.07 -8.87 -3.86
C THR A 175 -1.82 -9.84 -2.94
N LYS A 176 -2.70 -9.31 -2.07
CA LYS A 176 -3.54 -10.10 -1.17
C LYS A 176 -5.01 -9.95 -1.52
#